data_AF-A0A6L3IJ66-F1
#
_entry.id   AF-A0A6L3IJ66-F1
#
_cell.length_a   1.000
_cell.length_b   1.000
_cell.length_c   1.000
_cell.angle_alpha   90.00
_cell.angle_beta   90.00
_cell.angle_gamma   90.00
#
_symmetry.space_group_name_H-M   'P 1'
#
loop_
_entity.id
_entity.type
_entity.pdbx_description
1 polymer ?
#
loop_
_entity_poly.entity_id
_entity_poly.type
_entity_poly.pdbx_seq_one_letter_code
_entity_poly.pdbx_strand_id
1 'polypeptide(L)'
;NVYRFLTNDFTHSYLTIAELYRERWQVECFFKWIKQHLNIKAFYGTSQNAVYSQIWIAICDYLLLAIARKMFHIDQELYILSSVVGKVLFERKPLGELFIKPKRPMNDSDSDQLNLWGNFFGQ
;
A
#
# COMPACT_ATOMS: atom_id res chain seq x y z
N ASN A 1 -27.17 -3.59 -24.71
CA ASN A 1 -27.16 -2.65 -23.55
C ASN A 1 -26.83 -1.25 -24.05
N VAL A 2 -27.72 -0.29 -23.81
CA VAL A 2 -27.51 1.12 -24.16
C VAL A 2 -27.16 1.88 -22.89
N TYR A 3 -25.97 2.47 -22.84
CA TYR A 3 -25.55 3.32 -21.72
C TYR A 3 -26.02 4.76 -21.98
N ARG A 4 -26.64 5.39 -20.97
CA ARG A 4 -27.17 6.75 -21.05
C ARG A 4 -26.46 7.62 -20.03
N PHE A 5 -25.84 8.70 -20.49
CA PHE A 5 -25.12 9.66 -19.67
C PHE A 5 -25.70 11.05 -19.87
N LEU A 6 -25.74 11.84 -18.80
CA LEU A 6 -26.07 13.26 -18.84
C LEU A 6 -24.83 14.03 -18.41
N THR A 7 -24.41 15.01 -19.21
CA THR A 7 -23.25 15.85 -18.92
C THR A 7 -23.54 17.30 -19.29
N ASN A 8 -22.89 18.22 -18.57
CA ASN A 8 -22.87 19.66 -18.91
C ASN A 8 -21.71 19.99 -19.85
N ASP A 9 -20.88 18.99 -20.17
CA ASP A 9 -19.75 19.12 -21.09
C ASP A 9 -20.19 18.79 -22.52
N PHE A 10 -20.27 19.84 -23.34
CA PHE A 10 -20.63 19.75 -24.76
C PHE A 10 -19.41 19.79 -25.69
N THR A 11 -18.21 19.84 -25.13
CA THR A 11 -16.96 20.01 -25.89
C THR A 11 -16.29 18.68 -26.20
N HIS A 12 -16.36 17.72 -25.27
CA HIS A 12 -15.76 16.42 -25.43
C HIS A 12 -16.67 15.45 -26.19
N SER A 13 -16.05 14.47 -26.84
CA SER A 13 -16.79 13.40 -27.52
C SER A 13 -17.57 12.52 -26.53
N TYR A 14 -18.66 11.92 -26.98
CA TYR A 14 -19.47 11.01 -26.16
C TYR A 14 -18.67 9.82 -25.61
N LEU A 15 -17.66 9.35 -26.36
CA LEU A 15 -16.76 8.28 -25.91
C LEU A 15 -15.90 8.74 -24.74
N THR A 16 -15.29 9.93 -24.85
CA THR A 16 -14.47 10.51 -23.79
C THR A 16 -15.29 10.73 -22.51
N ILE A 17 -16.53 11.20 -22.63
CA ILE A 17 -17.43 11.38 -21.49
C ILE A 17 -17.73 10.02 -20.82
N ALA A 18 -17.97 8.98 -21.60
CA ALA A 18 -18.21 7.63 -21.06
C ALA A 18 -16.95 7.07 -20.36
N GLU A 19 -15.76 7.30 -20.91
CA GLU A 19 -14.49 6.92 -20.29
C GLU A 19 -14.25 7.67 -18.98
N LEU A 20 -14.47 8.98 -18.94
CA LEU A 20 -14.39 9.78 -17.72
C LEU A 20 -15.36 9.27 -16.65
N TYR A 21 -16.59 8.91 -17.04
CA TYR A 21 -17.55 8.33 -16.11
C TYR A 21 -17.12 6.94 -15.62
N ARG A 22 -16.42 6.15 -16.44
CA ARG A 22 -15.83 4.87 -16.02
C ARG A 22 -14.80 5.07 -14.92
N GLU A 23 -13.98 6.13 -15.00
CA GLU A 23 -12.97 6.44 -13.99
C GLU A 23 -13.56 6.78 -12.62
N ARG A 24 -14.86 7.12 -12.54
CA ARG A 24 -15.59 7.26 -11.26
C ARG A 24 -15.51 5.99 -10.40
N TRP A 25 -15.40 4.82 -11.02
CA TRP A 25 -15.21 3.54 -10.32
C TRP A 25 -13.91 3.51 -9.50
N GLN A 26 -12.87 4.24 -9.91
CA GLN A 26 -11.63 4.33 -9.13
C GLN A 26 -11.87 4.93 -7.74
N VAL A 27 -12.79 5.89 -7.62
CA VAL A 27 -13.18 6.47 -6.33
C VAL A 27 -13.84 5.43 -5.42
N GLU A 28 -14.70 4.59 -5.98
CA GLU A 28 -15.32 3.49 -5.22
C GLU A 28 -14.29 2.44 -4.81
N CYS A 29 -13.37 2.08 -5.72
CA CYS A 29 -12.23 1.21 -5.40
C CYS A 29 -11.36 1.79 -4.29
N PHE A 30 -11.09 3.10 -4.32
CA PHE A 30 -10.34 3.81 -3.28
C PHE A 30 -11.03 3.70 -1.92
N PHE A 31 -12.33 4.00 -1.83
CA PHE A 31 -13.06 3.88 -0.57
C PHE A 31 -13.24 2.43 -0.12
N LYS A 32 -13.38 1.48 -1.05
CA LYS A 32 -13.38 0.05 -0.74
C LYS A 32 -12.04 -0.37 -0.13
N TRP A 33 -10.94 0.06 -0.73
CA TRP A 33 -9.59 -0.22 -0.24
C TRP A 33 -9.39 0.38 1.15
N ILE A 34 -9.76 1.65 1.36
CA ILE A 34 -9.73 2.31 2.68
C ILE A 34 -10.46 1.45 3.69
N LYS A 35 -11.74 1.12 3.46
CA LYS A 35 -12.53 0.33 4.41
C LYS A 35 -11.94 -1.05 4.70
N GLN A 36 -11.23 -1.65 3.74
CA GLN A 36 -10.61 -2.96 3.90
C GLN A 36 -9.25 -2.92 4.63
N HIS A 37 -8.44 -1.91 4.38
CA HIS A 37 -7.04 -1.87 4.82
C HIS A 37 -6.82 -0.93 6.01
N LEU A 38 -7.68 0.08 6.19
CA LEU A 38 -7.78 0.86 7.43
C LEU A 38 -8.63 0.11 8.45
N ASN A 39 -8.06 -0.95 9.01
CA ASN A 39 -8.59 -1.51 10.25
C ASN A 39 -8.20 -0.59 11.41
N ILE A 40 -9.09 0.36 11.73
CA ILE A 40 -9.02 1.11 12.98
C ILE A 40 -9.25 0.10 14.11
N LYS A 41 -8.17 -0.51 14.61
CA LYS A 41 -8.22 -1.56 15.64
C LYS A 41 -8.81 -1.04 16.96
N ALA A 42 -8.62 0.24 17.23
CA ALA A 42 -9.21 0.94 18.36
C ALA A 42 -9.33 2.43 18.02
N PHE A 43 -10.46 3.03 18.39
CA PHE A 43 -10.58 4.48 18.37
C PHE A 43 -9.81 5.04 19.57
N TYR A 44 -8.79 5.86 19.32
CA TYR A 44 -8.02 6.54 20.36
C TYR A 44 -8.82 7.64 21.10
N GLY A 45 -10.06 7.89 20.67
CA GLY A 45 -10.98 8.82 21.28
C GLY A 45 -12.37 8.66 20.65
N THR A 46 -13.42 8.84 21.45
CA THR A 46 -14.82 8.64 21.03
C THR A 46 -15.52 9.94 20.61
N SER A 47 -14.83 11.08 20.72
CA SER A 47 -15.39 12.36 20.27
C SER A 47 -15.42 12.43 18.74
N GLN A 48 -16.44 13.11 18.20
CA GLN A 48 -16.61 13.29 16.76
C GLN A 48 -15.35 13.87 16.08
N ASN A 49 -14.71 14.86 16.72
CA ASN A 49 -13.47 15.44 16.20
C ASN A 49 -12.30 14.44 16.23
N ALA A 50 -12.19 13.60 17.26
CA ALA A 50 -11.14 12.59 17.32
C ALA A 50 -11.29 11.56 16.20
N VAL A 51 -12.52 11.15 15.90
CA VAL A 51 -12.83 10.24 14.79
C VAL A 51 -12.49 10.88 13.44
N TYR A 52 -12.90 12.14 13.21
CA TYR A 52 -12.53 12.83 11.97
C TYR A 52 -11.03 12.99 11.81
N SER A 53 -10.31 13.37 12.87
CA SER A 53 -8.84 13.47 12.82
C SER A 53 -8.19 12.13 12.47
N GLN A 54 -8.67 11.01 13.02
CA GLN A 54 -8.15 9.69 12.69
C GLN A 54 -8.37 9.34 11.22
N ILE A 55 -9.55 9.66 10.66
CA ILE A 55 -9.85 9.46 9.24
C ILE A 55 -8.94 10.33 8.37
N TRP A 56 -8.71 11.60 8.73
CA TRP A 56 -7.82 12.48 7.98
C TRP A 56 -6.36 12.00 8.01
N ILE A 57 -5.85 11.60 9.18
CA ILE A 57 -4.49 11.05 9.30
C ILE A 57 -4.33 9.80 8.43
N ALA A 58 -5.31 8.90 8.46
CA ALA A 58 -5.34 7.70 7.64
C ALA A 58 -5.31 7.98 6.13
N ILE A 59 -6.05 9.00 5.66
CA ILE A 59 -6.03 9.43 4.26
C ILE A 59 -4.65 10.05 3.90
N CYS A 60 -4.09 10.86 4.80
CA CYS A 60 -2.75 11.45 4.60
C CYS A 60 -1.66 10.37 4.50
N ASP A 61 -1.68 9.36 5.38
CA ASP A 61 -0.74 8.23 5.34
C ASP A 61 -0.84 7.47 4.01
N TYR A 62 -2.05 7.20 3.53
CA TYR A 62 -2.27 6.61 2.21
C TYR A 62 -1.64 7.45 1.09
N LEU A 63 -1.87 8.76 1.08
CA LEU A 63 -1.32 9.64 0.03
C LEU A 63 0.21 9.61 0.04
N LEU A 64 0.82 9.62 1.22
CA LEU A 64 2.26 9.50 1.37
C LEU A 64 2.77 8.17 0.81
N LEU A 65 2.12 7.05 1.12
CA LEU A 65 2.48 5.73 0.58
C LEU A 65 2.31 5.67 -0.95
N ALA A 66 1.25 6.27 -1.50
CA ALA A 66 1.00 6.32 -2.93
C ALA A 66 2.04 7.18 -3.67
N ILE A 67 2.40 8.34 -3.12
CA ILE A 67 3.45 9.21 -3.64
C ILE A 67 4.81 8.50 -3.57
N ALA A 68 5.14 7.87 -2.45
CA ALA A 68 6.37 7.11 -2.28
C ALA A 68 6.46 5.98 -3.32
N ARG A 69 5.40 5.20 -3.50
CA ARG A 69 5.33 4.16 -4.54
C ARG A 69 5.60 4.72 -5.93
N LYS A 70 4.99 5.86 -6.26
CA LYS A 70 5.17 6.52 -7.57
C LYS A 70 6.59 7.05 -7.75
N MET A 71 7.18 7.63 -6.71
CA MET A 71 8.50 8.25 -6.75
C MET A 71 9.64 7.22 -6.80
N PHE A 72 9.48 6.09 -6.12
CA PHE A 72 10.49 5.02 -6.08
C PHE A 72 10.25 3.90 -7.11
N HIS A 73 9.28 4.06 -8.02
CA HIS A 73 8.93 3.07 -9.05
C HIS A 73 8.76 1.65 -8.49
N ILE A 74 8.06 1.53 -7.36
CA ILE A 74 7.91 0.24 -6.68
C ILE A 74 6.74 -0.55 -7.33
N ASP A 75 7.06 -1.68 -7.93
CA ASP A 75 6.07 -2.56 -8.59
C ASP A 75 5.17 -3.35 -7.61
N GLN A 76 5.44 -3.27 -6.31
CA GLN A 76 4.68 -3.98 -5.29
C GLN A 76 3.30 -3.36 -5.04
N GLU A 77 2.38 -4.19 -4.53
CA GLU A 77 1.08 -3.74 -4.05
C GLU A 77 1.21 -2.81 -2.84
N LEU A 78 0.33 -1.82 -2.76
CA LEU A 78 0.36 -0.79 -1.71
C LEU A 78 0.23 -1.38 -0.29
N TYR A 79 -0.46 -2.51 -0.16
CA TYR A 79 -0.59 -3.22 1.11
C TYR A 79 0.76 -3.74 1.64
N ILE A 80 1.58 -4.35 0.77
CA ILE A 80 2.91 -4.85 1.14
C ILE A 80 3.79 -3.68 1.56
N LEU A 81 3.73 -2.57 0.80
CA LEU A 81 4.44 -1.34 1.10
C LEU A 81 4.07 -0.81 2.49
N SER A 82 2.78 -0.70 2.80
CA SER A 82 2.27 -0.28 4.11
C SER A 82 2.76 -1.19 5.25
N SER A 83 2.74 -2.51 5.06
CA SER A 83 3.21 -3.47 6.07
C SER A 83 4.71 -3.38 6.33
N VAL A 84 5.52 -3.18 5.29
CA VAL A 84 6.98 -3.00 5.42
C VAL A 84 7.29 -1.68 6.11
N VAL A 85 6.70 -0.58 5.64
CA VAL A 85 6.87 0.76 6.24
C VAL A 85 6.49 0.72 7.72
N GLY A 86 5.36 0.10 8.07
CA GLY A 86 4.92 -0.07 9.45
C GLY A 86 5.95 -0.73 10.38
N LYS A 87 6.79 -1.63 9.88
CA LYS A 87 7.85 -2.30 10.65
C LYS A 87 9.10 -1.45 10.81
N VAL A 88 9.33 -0.49 9.93
CA VAL A 88 10.52 0.36 9.89
C VAL A 88 10.22 1.83 10.18
N LEU A 89 9.00 2.16 10.63
CA LEU A 89 8.55 3.54 10.90
C LEU A 89 9.51 4.33 11.80
N PHE A 90 10.16 3.64 12.74
CA PHE A 90 11.08 4.22 13.71
C PHE A 90 12.56 4.03 13.33
N GLU A 91 12.84 3.38 12.20
CA GLU A 91 14.21 3.14 11.70
C GLU A 91 14.53 4.11 10.56
N ARG A 92 15.71 4.72 10.61
CA ARG A 92 16.18 5.56 9.50
C ARG A 92 16.84 4.69 8.44
N LYS A 93 16.05 4.15 7.52
CA LYS A 93 16.51 3.40 6.34
C LYS A 93 16.01 4.05 5.04
N PRO A 94 16.83 4.13 3.98
CA PRO A 94 16.38 4.63 2.69
C PRO A 94 15.35 3.66 2.08
N LEU A 95 14.21 4.21 1.64
CA LEU A 95 13.07 3.42 1.21
C LEU A 95 13.39 2.49 0.03
N GLY A 96 14.32 2.92 -0.85
CA GLY A 96 14.77 2.13 -2.00
C GLY A 96 15.37 0.79 -1.59
N GLU A 97 16.16 0.74 -0.51
CA GLU A 97 16.84 -0.48 -0.05
C GLU A 97 15.88 -1.52 0.56
N LEU A 98 14.72 -1.10 1.05
CA LEU A 98 13.73 -1.98 1.67
C LEU A 98 13.02 -2.89 0.65
N PHE A 99 12.96 -2.45 -0.61
CA PHE A 99 12.24 -3.15 -1.68
C PHE A 99 13.18 -3.82 -2.70
N ILE A 100 14.50 -3.70 -2.53
CA ILE A 100 15.46 -4.50 -3.30
C ILE A 100 15.28 -5.96 -2.86
N LYS A 101 14.80 -6.82 -3.76
CA LYS A 101 14.76 -8.26 -3.50
C LYS A 101 16.18 -8.69 -3.11
N PRO A 102 16.39 -9.37 -1.96
CA PRO A 102 17.71 -9.90 -1.65
C PRO A 102 18.13 -10.80 -2.82
N LYS A 103 19.26 -10.45 -3.44
CA LYS A 103 19.91 -11.32 -4.42
C LYS A 103 20.17 -12.61 -3.65
N ARG A 104 19.46 -13.70 -3.98
CA ARG A 104 19.78 -15.02 -3.41
C ARG A 104 21.27 -15.21 -3.66
N PRO A 105 22.10 -15.48 -2.65
CA PRO A 105 23.48 -15.81 -2.91
C PRO A 105 23.45 -17.00 -3.87
N MET A 106 24.01 -16.78 -5.06
CA MET A 106 24.25 -17.84 -6.01
C MET A 106 25.23 -18.78 -5.31
N ASN A 107 24.86 -20.05 -5.21
CA ASN A 107 25.72 -21.09 -4.68
C ASN A 107 27.11 -20.99 -5.31
N ASP A 108 28.09 -20.57 -4.54
CA ASP A 108 29.46 -21.01 -4.68
C ASP A 108 29.81 -21.72 -3.38
N SER A 109 30.01 -23.04 -3.51
CA SER A 109 30.73 -23.95 -2.61
C SER A 109 30.36 -23.96 -1.12
N ASP A 110 29.82 -25.11 -0.72
CA ASP A 110 30.16 -25.92 0.45
C ASP A 110 31.00 -25.32 1.61
N SER A 111 30.61 -25.77 2.80
CA SER A 111 31.24 -25.63 4.12
C SER A 111 31.22 -24.22 4.74
N ASP A 112 30.17 -23.96 5.53
CA ASP A 112 30.26 -23.37 6.88
C ASP A 112 28.87 -23.02 7.44
N GLN A 113 27.88 -23.90 7.25
CA GLN A 113 26.69 -23.85 8.11
C GLN A 113 27.11 -24.34 9.50
N LEU A 114 27.33 -23.39 10.42
CA LEU A 114 27.44 -23.69 11.84
C LEU A 114 26.19 -24.45 12.28
N ASN A 115 26.37 -25.73 12.62
CA ASN A 115 25.35 -26.59 13.22
C ASN A 115 24.98 -26.05 14.61
N LEU A 116 24.12 -25.05 14.65
CA LEU A 116 23.61 -24.39 15.87
C LEU A 116 22.76 -25.32 16.77
N TRP A 117 22.53 -26.57 16.34
CA TRP A 117 21.70 -27.55 17.05
C TRP A 117 22.40 -28.90 17.28
N GLY A 118 23.69 -29.05 16.93
CA GLY A 118 24.40 -30.33 17.06
C GLY A 118 24.65 -30.77 18.51
N ASN A 119 24.64 -29.83 19.47
CA ASN A 119 24.94 -30.11 20.88
C ASN A 119 23.71 -30.03 21.80
N PHE A 120 22.49 -29.89 21.25
CA PHE A 120 21.28 -29.77 22.08
C PHE A 120 20.62 -31.11 22.43
N PHE A 121 20.87 -32.15 21.64
CA PHE A 121 20.46 -33.52 21.96
C PHE A 121 21.70 -34.39 22.13
N GLY A 122 22.26 -34.36 23.35
CA GLY A 122 23.25 -35.34 23.75
C GLY A 122 22.59 -36.70 23.95
N GLN A 123 22.98 -37.67 23.13
CA GLN A 123 23.32 -39.05 23.51
C GLN A 123 24.02 -39.74 22.33
#